data_AF-A0A2N1P4M4-F1
#
_entry.id   AF-A0A2N1P4M4-F1
#
_cell.length_a   1.000
_cell.length_b   1.000
_cell.length_c   1.000
_cell.angle_alpha   90.00
_cell.angle_beta   90.00
_cell.angle_gamma   90.00
#
_symmetry.space_group_name_H-M   'P 1'
#
loop_
_entity.id
_entity.type
_entity.pdbx_description
1 polymer ?
#
loop_
_entity_poly.entity_id
_entity_poly.type
_entity_poly.pdbx_seq_one_letter_code
_entity_poly.pdbx_strand_id
1 'polypeptide(L)'
;MRKNHNNSILSPCPLNRGNFNSFKKVKMIKSSKKSQPLKESIVKEFLKKIIGQKGDFRDWGGEENDLYTSRVIFKGKRHLTAMALKGRATKAPLTPKKMGKNGDQIVRLFYATADLFIVQFWGKVESSIYKEMERMAIAASFFSRKEIFYCIIDGDDTQRLIQAYQSEWKEVNK
;
A
#
# COMPACT_ATOMS: atom_id res chain seq x y z
N MET A 1 -31.77 25.00 11.44
CA MET A 1 -30.79 23.95 11.81
C MET A 1 -30.28 23.25 10.54
N ARG A 2 -29.14 23.67 10.00
CA ARG A 2 -28.48 22.95 8.88
C ARG A 2 -27.53 21.91 9.50
N LYS A 3 -27.79 20.62 9.26
CA LYS A 3 -26.87 19.54 9.64
C LYS A 3 -25.63 19.67 8.74
N ASN A 4 -24.49 20.00 9.32
CA ASN A 4 -23.20 19.93 8.67
C ASN A 4 -22.95 18.46 8.27
N HIS A 5 -23.03 18.16 6.98
CA HIS A 5 -22.51 16.90 6.45
C HIS A 5 -20.98 16.94 6.58
N ASN A 6 -20.47 16.07 7.45
CA ASN A 6 -19.06 15.93 7.78
C ASN A 6 -18.18 15.76 6.53
N ASN A 7 -17.28 16.72 6.33
CA ASN A 7 -16.11 16.64 5.44
C ASN A 7 -15.08 15.63 5.98
N SER A 8 -15.38 14.33 5.96
CA SER A 8 -14.43 13.28 6.32
C SER A 8 -14.39 12.17 5.27
N ILE A 9 -14.36 12.54 3.99
CA ILE A 9 -14.47 11.59 2.88
C ILE A 9 -13.09 11.00 2.49
N LEU A 10 -12.00 11.63 2.91
CA LEU A 10 -10.65 11.25 2.50
C LEU A 10 -9.69 11.42 3.67
N SER A 11 -8.84 10.43 3.87
CA SER A 11 -7.69 10.55 4.77
C SER A 11 -6.52 9.85 4.09
N PRO A 12 -5.44 10.57 3.70
CA PRO A 12 -4.17 9.89 3.49
C PRO A 12 -3.89 9.08 4.76
N CYS A 13 -3.42 7.85 4.59
CA CYS A 13 -3.08 7.01 5.71
C CYS A 13 -1.55 6.90 5.83
N PRO A 14 -0.85 7.84 6.50
CA PRO A 14 0.57 7.66 6.77
C PRO A 14 0.72 6.40 7.63
N LEU A 15 1.59 5.44 7.30
CA LEU A 15 1.78 4.25 8.13
C LEU A 15 2.03 4.56 9.61
N ASN A 16 2.68 5.70 9.90
CA ASN A 16 2.96 6.18 11.26
C ASN A 16 1.80 6.89 11.95
N ARG A 17 0.79 7.41 11.22
CA ARG A 17 -0.39 8.10 11.78
C ARG A 17 -1.70 7.33 11.55
N GLY A 18 -1.67 6.34 10.69
CA GLY A 18 -2.77 5.48 10.33
C GLY A 18 -3.10 4.51 11.45
N ASN A 19 -4.38 4.26 11.66
CA ASN A 19 -4.83 3.22 12.58
C ASN A 19 -4.80 1.84 11.88
N PHE A 20 -3.65 1.48 11.32
CA PHE A 20 -3.42 0.15 10.76
C PHE A 20 -3.23 -0.83 11.91
N ASN A 21 -4.25 -1.64 12.14
CA ASN A 21 -4.12 -2.74 13.09
C ASN A 21 -3.14 -3.80 12.55
N SER A 22 -3.07 -3.94 11.21
CA SER A 22 -2.11 -4.81 10.53
C SER A 22 -0.65 -4.34 10.64
N PHE A 23 -0.39 -3.06 10.96
CA PHE A 23 0.96 -2.48 11.06
C PHE A 23 1.24 -1.83 12.42
N LYS A 24 0.54 -2.24 13.50
CA LYS A 24 0.66 -1.58 14.83
C LYS A 24 2.09 -1.47 15.34
N LYS A 25 2.94 -2.46 15.03
CA LYS A 25 4.33 -2.52 15.47
C LYS A 25 5.22 -1.42 14.84
N VAL A 26 4.80 -0.81 13.74
CA VAL A 26 5.54 0.24 13.01
C VAL A 26 5.55 1.58 13.76
N LYS A 27 4.49 1.89 14.54
CA LYS A 27 4.30 3.19 15.20
C LYS A 27 5.43 3.58 16.17
N MET A 28 6.22 2.61 16.64
CA MET A 28 7.26 2.80 17.66
C MET A 28 8.69 2.83 17.07
N ILE A 29 8.85 2.69 15.76
CA ILE A 29 10.18 2.55 15.13
C ILE A 29 10.61 3.88 14.51
N LYS A 30 11.62 4.51 15.12
CA LYS A 30 12.30 5.67 14.53
C LYS A 30 12.98 5.25 13.22
N SER A 31 12.99 6.17 12.24
CA SER A 31 13.58 5.91 10.92
C SER A 31 15.00 5.39 11.07
N SER A 32 15.34 4.32 10.35
CA SER A 32 16.59 3.63 10.55
C SER A 32 17.01 2.89 9.27
N LYS A 33 18.30 3.08 8.96
CA LYS A 33 19.09 2.60 7.80
C LYS A 33 18.51 2.89 6.40
N LYS A 34 19.40 3.31 5.49
CA LYS A 34 19.07 3.47 4.07
C LYS A 34 18.47 2.18 3.54
N SER A 35 17.31 2.29 2.92
CA SER A 35 16.66 1.14 2.29
C SER A 35 17.52 0.59 1.16
N GLN A 36 17.74 -0.72 1.18
CA GLN A 36 18.42 -1.45 0.11
C GLN A 36 17.41 -1.82 -0.98
N PRO A 37 17.82 -1.93 -2.26
CA PRO A 37 16.94 -2.41 -3.31
C PRO A 37 16.41 -3.82 -3.02
N LEU A 38 15.09 -3.95 -2.83
CA LEU A 38 14.43 -5.23 -2.54
C LEU A 38 13.80 -5.83 -3.79
N LYS A 39 13.88 -7.15 -3.97
CA LYS A 39 13.09 -7.83 -5.01
C LYS A 39 11.61 -7.69 -4.69
N GLU A 40 10.80 -7.43 -5.71
CA GLU A 40 9.35 -7.30 -5.57
C GLU A 40 8.72 -8.57 -5.00
N SER A 41 9.19 -9.74 -5.44
CA SER A 41 8.75 -11.04 -4.92
C SER A 41 9.01 -11.20 -3.41
N ILE A 42 10.17 -10.76 -2.92
CA ILE A 42 10.50 -10.82 -1.49
C ILE A 42 9.56 -9.91 -0.70
N VAL A 43 9.29 -8.69 -1.19
CA VAL A 43 8.36 -7.78 -0.53
C VAL A 43 6.94 -8.33 -0.56
N LYS A 44 6.48 -8.89 -1.68
CA LYS A 44 5.17 -9.54 -1.82
C LYS A 44 5.00 -10.63 -0.77
N GLU A 45 5.96 -11.56 -0.66
CA GLU A 45 5.91 -12.64 0.32
C GLU A 45 5.99 -12.15 1.77
N PHE A 46 6.82 -11.13 2.04
CA PHE A 46 6.88 -10.49 3.36
C PHE A 46 5.53 -9.86 3.75
N LEU A 47 4.91 -9.09 2.85
CA LEU A 47 3.59 -8.48 3.09
C LEU A 47 2.50 -9.54 3.31
N LYS A 48 2.51 -10.64 2.54
CA LYS A 48 1.58 -11.76 2.75
C LYS A 48 1.70 -12.36 4.15
N LYS A 49 2.93 -12.56 4.64
CA LYS A 49 3.19 -13.10 5.99
C LYS A 49 2.68 -12.16 7.08
N ILE A 50 3.03 -10.88 7.05
CA ILE A 50 2.64 -9.94 8.11
C ILE A 50 1.13 -9.71 8.18
N ILE A 51 0.42 -9.85 7.04
CA ILE A 51 -1.05 -9.75 6.97
C ILE A 51 -1.72 -11.03 7.53
N GLY A 52 -0.96 -12.10 7.78
CA GLY A 52 -1.48 -13.36 8.31
C GLY A 52 -2.31 -14.13 7.28
N GLN A 53 -1.91 -14.07 6.00
CA GLN A 53 -2.56 -14.83 4.94
C GLN A 53 -2.03 -16.27 4.91
N LYS A 54 -2.94 -17.25 4.97
CA LYS A 54 -2.65 -18.67 4.70
C LYS A 54 -3.31 -19.06 3.38
N GLY A 55 -2.59 -19.76 2.51
CA GLY A 55 -3.05 -20.21 1.19
C GLY A 55 -2.50 -19.40 0.01
N ASP A 56 -2.44 -20.02 -1.15
CA ASP A 56 -2.05 -19.38 -2.40
C ASP A 56 -3.14 -18.39 -2.80
N PHE A 57 -2.79 -17.11 -2.81
CA PHE A 57 -3.56 -16.19 -3.64
C PHE A 57 -3.47 -16.72 -5.05
N ARG A 58 -4.59 -17.16 -5.62
CA ARG A 58 -4.70 -17.16 -7.06
C ARG A 58 -4.41 -15.72 -7.47
N ASP A 59 -3.29 -15.52 -8.15
CA ASP A 59 -3.08 -14.30 -8.93
C ASP A 59 -4.32 -14.25 -9.82
N TRP A 60 -5.31 -13.44 -9.42
CA TRP A 60 -6.44 -13.19 -10.29
C TRP A 60 -5.80 -12.52 -11.48
N GLY A 61 -5.84 -13.19 -12.63
CA GLY A 61 -5.07 -12.88 -13.84
C GLY A 61 -5.48 -11.59 -14.53
N GLY A 62 -5.78 -10.54 -13.76
CA GLY A 62 -5.78 -9.17 -14.18
C GLY A 62 -4.47 -8.54 -13.72
N GLU A 63 -3.71 -7.99 -14.66
CA GLU A 63 -2.49 -7.24 -14.44
C GLU A 63 -2.68 -5.91 -13.63
N GLU A 64 -3.77 -5.78 -12.86
CA GLU A 64 -4.22 -4.54 -12.21
C GLU A 64 -3.51 -4.28 -10.88
N ASN A 65 -3.15 -5.34 -10.15
CA ASN A 65 -2.49 -5.25 -8.85
C ASN A 65 -1.56 -6.44 -8.59
N ASP A 66 -0.61 -6.26 -7.68
CA ASP A 66 0.37 -7.27 -7.30
C ASP A 66 -0.09 -8.13 -6.11
N LEU A 67 -0.98 -7.58 -5.26
CA LEU A 67 -1.60 -8.28 -4.14
C LEU A 67 -3.03 -7.75 -3.91
N TYR A 68 -4.00 -8.66 -3.76
CA TYR A 68 -5.40 -8.30 -3.47
C TYR A 68 -5.99 -9.13 -2.33
N THR A 69 -6.33 -8.53 -1.18
CA THR A 69 -6.71 -9.26 0.05
C THR A 69 -7.83 -8.60 0.87
N SER A 70 -8.61 -9.39 1.62
CA SER A 70 -9.62 -8.92 2.58
C SER A 70 -9.12 -8.88 4.04
N ARG A 71 -7.84 -9.20 4.28
CA ARG A 71 -7.30 -9.44 5.63
C ARG A 71 -6.69 -8.20 6.28
N VAL A 72 -6.49 -7.11 5.56
CA VAL A 72 -5.93 -5.89 6.12
C VAL A 72 -6.96 -5.25 7.05
N ILE A 73 -6.55 -5.01 8.29
CA ILE A 73 -7.37 -4.34 9.29
C ILE A 73 -6.88 -2.90 9.43
N PHE A 74 -7.75 -1.96 9.07
CA PHE A 74 -7.52 -0.53 9.14
C PHE A 74 -8.71 0.14 9.84
N LYS A 75 -8.45 1.12 10.71
CA LYS A 75 -9.46 1.75 11.59
C LYS A 75 -10.36 0.73 12.33
N GLY A 76 -9.79 -0.40 12.74
CA GLY A 76 -10.50 -1.46 13.47
C GLY A 76 -11.45 -2.33 12.63
N LYS A 77 -11.50 -2.15 11.30
CA LYS A 77 -12.34 -2.93 10.38
C LYS A 77 -11.48 -3.61 9.31
N ARG A 78 -11.99 -4.69 8.72
CA ARG A 78 -11.36 -5.34 7.57
C ARG A 78 -11.70 -4.56 6.30
N HIS A 79 -10.72 -4.40 5.43
CA HIS A 79 -10.83 -3.70 4.15
C HIS A 79 -10.37 -4.60 3.00
N LEU A 80 -11.12 -4.55 1.88
CA LEU A 80 -10.69 -5.12 0.61
C LEU A 80 -9.55 -4.25 0.09
N THR A 81 -8.37 -4.84 0.00
CA THR A 81 -7.13 -4.11 -0.20
C THR A 81 -6.46 -4.56 -1.47
N ALA A 82 -6.23 -3.62 -2.39
CA ALA A 82 -5.41 -3.83 -3.58
C ALA A 82 -4.04 -3.15 -3.37
N MET A 83 -2.96 -3.81 -3.76
CA MET A 83 -1.61 -3.29 -3.64
C MET A 83 -0.85 -3.35 -4.96
N ALA A 84 -0.17 -2.27 -5.32
CA ALA A 84 0.86 -2.26 -6.34
C ALA A 84 2.24 -2.20 -5.66
N LEU A 85 3.12 -3.11 -6.01
CA LEU A 85 4.45 -3.27 -5.46
C LEU A 85 5.48 -2.93 -6.55
N LYS A 86 6.56 -2.26 -6.15
CA LYS A 86 7.72 -2.04 -7.04
C LYS A 86 9.02 -2.40 -6.35
N GLY A 87 9.70 -3.38 -6.94
CA GLY A 87 11.01 -3.84 -6.49
C GLY A 87 12.20 -3.14 -7.14
N ARG A 88 13.37 -3.75 -6.95
CA ARG A 88 14.70 -3.29 -7.38
C ARG A 88 14.87 -3.08 -8.88
N ALA A 89 14.01 -3.67 -9.71
CA ALA A 89 14.01 -3.43 -11.15
C ALA A 89 13.66 -1.96 -11.48
N THR A 90 12.93 -1.29 -10.58
CA THR A 90 12.60 0.13 -10.69
C THR A 90 13.60 0.97 -9.91
N LYS A 91 14.35 1.83 -10.62
CA LYS A 91 15.29 2.78 -10.02
C LYS A 91 14.55 3.91 -9.30
N ALA A 92 14.99 4.27 -8.09
CA ALA A 92 14.47 5.42 -7.37
C ALA A 92 14.80 6.75 -8.08
N PRO A 93 13.99 7.81 -7.92
CA PRO A 93 12.72 7.81 -7.19
C PRO A 93 11.58 7.23 -8.05
N LEU A 94 10.52 6.72 -7.40
CA LEU A 94 9.33 6.22 -8.10
C LEU A 94 8.53 7.40 -8.67
N THR A 95 8.24 7.35 -9.97
CA THR A 95 7.45 8.33 -10.72
C THR A 95 6.34 7.61 -11.50
N PRO A 96 5.28 8.32 -11.95
CA PRO A 96 4.20 7.69 -12.72
C PRO A 96 4.68 6.90 -13.95
N LYS A 97 5.69 7.41 -14.69
CA LYS A 97 6.31 6.70 -15.83
C LYS A 97 6.91 5.32 -15.46
N LYS A 98 7.21 5.08 -14.19
CA LYS A 98 7.78 3.82 -13.67
C LYS A 98 6.69 2.88 -13.11
N MET A 99 5.42 3.28 -13.16
CA MET A 99 4.25 2.52 -12.72
C MET A 99 3.58 1.84 -13.92
N GLY A 100 4.19 0.74 -14.41
CA GLY A 100 3.72 0.01 -15.59
C GLY A 100 4.35 0.50 -16.89
N LYS A 101 4.21 -0.29 -17.97
CA LYS A 101 4.81 0.02 -19.30
C LYS A 101 4.32 1.36 -19.85
N ASN A 102 3.06 1.70 -19.61
CA ASN A 102 2.40 2.92 -20.08
C ASN A 102 2.26 3.99 -18.98
N GLY A 103 2.77 3.73 -17.77
CA GLY A 103 2.57 4.61 -16.62
C GLY A 103 1.13 4.61 -16.07
N ASP A 104 0.34 3.59 -16.38
CA ASP A 104 -1.10 3.47 -16.10
C ASP A 104 -1.41 2.57 -14.89
N GLN A 105 -0.39 2.04 -14.21
CA GLN A 105 -0.61 1.03 -13.18
C GLN A 105 -1.40 1.56 -11.98
N ILE A 106 -1.31 2.85 -11.62
CA ILE A 106 -2.15 3.42 -10.55
C ILE A 106 -3.61 3.47 -10.99
N VAL A 107 -3.90 3.90 -12.22
CA VAL A 107 -5.27 3.90 -12.74
C VAL A 107 -5.86 2.48 -12.70
N ARG A 108 -5.09 1.50 -13.15
CA ARG A 108 -5.48 0.09 -13.16
C ARG A 108 -5.63 -0.49 -11.76
N LEU A 109 -4.80 -0.09 -10.82
CA LEU A 109 -4.90 -0.47 -9.41
C LEU A 109 -6.29 -0.11 -8.85
N PHE A 110 -6.88 1.01 -9.28
CA PHE A 110 -8.22 1.46 -8.89
C PHE A 110 -9.39 0.82 -9.67
N TYR A 111 -9.12 -0.03 -10.65
CA TYR A 111 -10.16 -0.90 -11.24
C TYR A 111 -10.50 -2.10 -10.35
N ALA A 112 -9.56 -2.48 -9.47
CA ALA A 112 -9.82 -3.51 -8.48
C ALA A 112 -10.98 -3.09 -7.56
N THR A 113 -11.84 -4.05 -7.22
CA THR A 113 -12.98 -3.85 -6.30
C THR A 113 -12.48 -3.79 -4.84
N ALA A 114 -11.73 -2.74 -4.50
CA ALA A 114 -11.14 -2.50 -3.18
C ALA A 114 -11.62 -1.18 -2.56
N ASP A 115 -11.53 -1.08 -1.24
CA ASP A 115 -11.77 0.15 -0.47
C ASP A 115 -10.50 0.69 0.20
N LEU A 116 -9.39 -0.06 0.12
CA LEU A 116 -8.05 0.38 0.49
C LEU A 116 -7.04 0.10 -0.63
N PHE A 117 -6.31 1.12 -1.07
CA PHE A 117 -5.31 1.00 -2.14
C PHE A 117 -3.91 1.32 -1.61
N ILE A 118 -2.95 0.45 -1.87
CA ILE A 118 -1.58 0.61 -1.37
C ILE A 118 -0.59 0.64 -2.52
N VAL A 119 0.31 1.62 -2.54
CA VAL A 119 1.52 1.57 -3.36
C VAL A 119 2.71 1.37 -2.45
N GLN A 120 3.52 0.34 -2.71
CA GLN A 120 4.77 0.10 -2.00
C GLN A 120 5.95 0.23 -2.93
N PHE A 121 7.00 0.92 -2.46
CA PHE A 121 8.28 1.02 -3.14
C PHE A 121 9.44 0.98 -2.15
N TRP A 122 10.52 0.28 -2.52
CA TRP A 122 11.69 0.16 -1.64
C TRP A 122 12.48 1.46 -1.46
N GLY A 123 12.27 2.49 -2.29
CA GLY A 123 13.03 3.74 -2.28
C GLY A 123 12.18 5.00 -2.11
N LYS A 124 12.72 6.15 -2.48
CA LYS A 124 11.99 7.44 -2.48
C LYS A 124 10.83 7.41 -3.47
N VAL A 125 9.67 7.91 -3.07
CA VAL A 125 8.49 8.09 -3.92
C VAL A 125 8.29 9.58 -4.21
N GLU A 126 8.12 9.96 -5.48
CA GLU A 126 7.90 11.36 -5.86
C GLU A 126 6.48 11.84 -5.53
N SER A 127 6.35 13.16 -5.29
CA SER A 127 5.06 13.80 -4.95
C SER A 127 3.95 13.58 -5.98
N SER A 128 4.30 13.32 -7.25
CA SER A 128 3.35 13.03 -8.31
C SER A 128 2.56 11.74 -8.06
N ILE A 129 3.19 10.71 -7.47
CA ILE A 129 2.52 9.46 -7.09
C ILE A 129 1.47 9.71 -6.00
N TYR A 130 1.80 10.55 -5.01
CA TYR A 130 0.87 10.93 -3.95
C TYR A 130 -0.37 11.63 -4.50
N LYS A 131 -0.16 12.61 -5.40
CA LYS A 131 -1.24 13.35 -6.07
C LYS A 131 -2.10 12.45 -6.93
N GLU A 132 -1.51 11.48 -7.62
CA GLU A 132 -2.24 10.54 -8.46
C GLU A 132 -3.11 9.59 -7.63
N MET A 133 -2.54 8.98 -6.58
CA MET A 133 -3.30 8.14 -5.64
C MET A 133 -4.47 8.90 -5.00
N GLU A 134 -4.24 10.16 -4.62
CA GLU A 134 -5.28 11.03 -4.04
C GLU A 134 -6.43 11.29 -5.03
N ARG A 135 -6.10 11.67 -6.27
CA ARG A 135 -7.10 11.92 -7.33
C ARG A 135 -7.93 10.67 -7.64
N MET A 136 -7.28 9.52 -7.71
CA MET A 136 -7.98 8.26 -7.96
C MET A 136 -8.87 7.86 -6.79
N ALA A 137 -8.43 8.05 -5.54
CA ALA A 137 -9.26 7.82 -4.36
C ALA A 137 -10.48 8.76 -4.32
N ILE A 138 -10.31 10.04 -4.66
CA ILE A 138 -11.42 11.01 -4.81
C ILE A 138 -12.43 10.49 -5.83
N ALA A 139 -11.97 10.14 -7.03
CA ALA A 139 -12.84 9.68 -8.11
C ALA A 139 -13.58 8.39 -7.72
N ALA A 140 -12.86 7.39 -7.22
CA ALA A 140 -13.44 6.12 -6.78
C ALA A 140 -14.46 6.32 -5.65
N SER A 141 -14.18 7.20 -4.69
CA SER A 141 -15.11 7.54 -3.61
C SER A 141 -16.39 8.19 -4.13
N PHE A 142 -16.24 9.15 -5.07
CA PHE A 142 -17.36 9.82 -5.70
C PHE A 142 -18.29 8.83 -6.44
N PHE A 143 -17.72 7.97 -7.29
CA PHE A 143 -18.50 7.01 -8.08
C PHE A 143 -19.10 5.89 -7.23
N SER A 144 -18.37 5.35 -6.26
CA SER A 144 -18.84 4.23 -5.43
C SER A 144 -19.73 4.66 -4.28
N ARG A 145 -19.77 5.96 -3.94
CA ARG A 145 -20.44 6.51 -2.74
C ARG A 145 -19.93 5.87 -1.43
N LYS A 146 -18.67 5.41 -1.42
CA LYS A 146 -17.99 4.81 -0.26
C LYS A 146 -16.76 5.62 0.12
N GLU A 147 -16.35 5.52 1.38
CA GLU A 147 -15.05 6.03 1.81
C GLU A 147 -13.97 5.15 1.16
N ILE A 148 -13.02 5.78 0.46
CA ILE A 148 -11.89 5.08 -0.19
C ILE A 148 -10.61 5.55 0.47
N PHE A 149 -9.77 4.59 0.84
CA PHE A 149 -8.50 4.84 1.49
C PHE A 149 -7.35 4.58 0.55
N TYR A 150 -6.26 5.31 0.76
CA TYR A 150 -4.99 4.99 0.13
C TYR A 150 -3.81 5.14 1.09
N CYS A 151 -2.77 4.36 0.83
CA CYS A 151 -1.51 4.38 1.56
C CYS A 151 -0.35 4.28 0.58
N ILE A 152 0.72 5.02 0.88
CA ILE A 152 2.00 4.88 0.19
C ILE A 152 3.01 4.39 1.24
N ILE A 153 3.72 3.32 0.90
CA ILE A 153 4.76 2.69 1.72
C ILE A 153 6.07 2.93 0.98
N ASP A 154 6.81 3.96 1.37
CA ASP A 154 8.10 4.27 0.77
C ASP A 154 9.23 3.41 1.36
N GLY A 155 10.47 3.69 0.96
CA GLY A 155 11.64 2.97 1.44
C GLY A 155 11.83 3.02 2.96
N ASP A 156 11.58 4.17 3.58
CA ASP A 156 11.75 4.32 5.03
C ASP A 156 10.65 3.53 5.77
N ASP A 157 9.42 3.60 5.28
CA ASP A 157 8.31 2.82 5.80
C ASP A 157 8.50 1.31 5.61
N THR A 158 9.08 0.91 4.48
CA THR A 158 9.45 -0.49 4.21
C THR A 158 10.48 -0.99 5.23
N GLN A 159 11.48 -0.17 5.56
CA GLN A 159 12.46 -0.53 6.59
C GLN A 159 11.84 -0.60 7.98
N ARG A 160 10.91 0.30 8.31
CA ARG A 160 10.17 0.21 9.57
C ARG A 160 9.34 -1.07 9.64
N LEU A 161 8.68 -1.47 8.55
CA LEU A 161 7.96 -2.74 8.49
C LEU A 161 8.90 -3.93 8.74
N ILE A 162 10.04 -3.97 8.06
CA ILE A 162 11.04 -5.04 8.23
C ILE A 162 11.49 -5.15 9.69
N GLN A 163 11.74 -4.01 10.34
CA GLN A 163 12.18 -3.98 11.73
C GLN A 163 11.07 -4.32 12.73
N ALA A 164 9.83 -3.99 12.41
CA ALA A 164 8.67 -4.36 13.21
C ALA A 164 8.35 -5.87 13.15
N TYR A 165 8.68 -6.52 12.04
CA TYR A 165 8.34 -7.93 11.75
C TYR A 165 9.60 -8.72 11.37
N GLN A 166 10.64 -8.65 12.21
CA GLN A 166 11.93 -9.29 11.94
C GLN A 166 11.86 -10.81 11.79
N SER A 167 10.99 -11.47 12.55
CA SER A 167 10.76 -12.92 12.46
C SER A 167 10.29 -13.31 11.06
N GLU A 168 9.23 -12.66 10.59
CA GLU A 168 8.62 -12.88 9.29
C GLU A 168 9.58 -12.50 8.16
N TRP A 169 10.36 -11.43 8.35
CA TRP A 169 11.40 -11.03 7.40
C TRP A 169 12.49 -12.09 7.25
N LYS A 170 13.02 -12.63 8.37
CA LYS A 170 14.06 -13.67 8.36
C LYS A 170 13.60 -14.95 7.69
N GLU A 171 12.31 -15.26 7.73
CA GLU A 171 11.76 -16.44 7.06
C GLU A 171 11.72 -16.30 5.54
N VAL A 172 11.44 -15.09 5.03
CA VAL A 172 11.31 -14.83 3.59
C VAL A 172 12.65 -14.50 2.95
N ASN A 173 13.58 -13.89 3.70
CA ASN A 173 14.88 -13.46 3.22
C ASN A 173 16.00 -14.45 3.59
N LYS A 174 15.75 -15.75 3.41
CA LYS A 174 16.77 -16.81 3.50
C LYS A 174 17.50 -16.99 2.17
#